data_AF-A0A9D5Q3T0-F1
#
_entry.id   AF-A0A9D5Q3T0-F1
#
_cell.length_a   1.000
_cell.length_b   1.000
_cell.length_c   1.000
_cell.angle_alpha   90.00
_cell.angle_beta   90.00
_cell.angle_gamma   90.00
#
_symmetry.space_group_name_H-M   'P 1'
#
loop_
_entity.id
_entity.type
_entity.pdbx_description
1 polymer ?
#
loop_
_entity_poly.entity_id
_entity_poly.type
_entity_poly.pdbx_seq_one_letter_code
_entity_poly.pdbx_strand_id
1 'polypeptide(L)'
;MQKPVKVDLLGGEAEQKARKTTAIIAVVFAVSVGLLASVGAGASYRAAAQGTNVLYEVGNLPILGDIRRLAWGSEDSGTVNTPDNRITFLILGVGGSGHSGPELSDTILIATVDTKEKRVGILSIPRDLSFPLNGGRFIKINAVNAYAEQSHPGEGARETADAIEDLLSIRIDHVIKFNFKAFEDFIDAMGGVEVDVERSFTDREYPTWDDKWQVVSFK
;
A
#
# COMPACT_ATOMS: atom_id res chain seq x y z
N MET A 1 -37.88 30.55 -24.72
CA MET A 1 -38.38 29.23 -24.29
C MET A 1 -37.18 28.38 -23.91
N GLN A 2 -36.79 28.35 -22.63
CA GLN A 2 -35.61 27.61 -22.16
C GLN A 2 -35.98 26.13 -22.01
N LYS A 3 -35.22 25.23 -22.64
CA LYS A 3 -35.25 23.81 -22.27
C LYS A 3 -34.45 23.65 -20.97
N PRO A 4 -34.96 22.93 -19.96
CA PRO A 4 -34.16 22.66 -18.77
C PRO A 4 -32.98 21.78 -19.16
N VAL A 5 -31.77 22.26 -18.88
CA VAL A 5 -30.55 21.45 -18.86
C VAL A 5 -30.69 20.50 -17.68
N LYS A 6 -30.81 19.21 -17.94
CA LYS A 6 -30.68 18.18 -16.90
C LYS A 6 -29.23 18.20 -16.45
N VAL A 7 -28.97 18.72 -15.26
CA VAL A 7 -27.70 18.54 -14.58
C VAL A 7 -27.80 17.22 -13.84
N ASP A 8 -27.14 16.19 -14.38
CA ASP A 8 -26.94 14.94 -13.68
C ASP A 8 -25.74 15.10 -12.75
N LEU A 9 -26.01 15.50 -11.49
CA LEU A 9 -24.98 15.81 -10.49
C LEU A 9 -24.38 14.57 -9.81
N LEU A 10 -24.86 13.39 -10.18
CA LEU A 10 -24.40 12.13 -9.63
C LEU A 10 -24.48 11.11 -10.75
N GLY A 11 -23.34 10.81 -11.40
CA GLY A 11 -23.24 9.56 -12.18
C GLY A 11 -23.86 8.45 -11.33
N GLY A 12 -24.89 7.80 -11.86
CA GLY A 12 -25.96 7.21 -11.06
C GLY A 12 -25.43 6.29 -9.94
N GLU A 13 -26.23 6.05 -8.89
CA GLU A 13 -25.82 5.17 -7.78
C GLU A 13 -25.24 3.83 -8.26
N ALA A 14 -25.73 3.30 -9.39
CA ALA A 14 -25.20 2.11 -10.05
C ALA A 14 -23.78 2.29 -10.63
N GLU A 15 -23.48 3.45 -11.21
CA GLU A 15 -22.16 3.78 -11.76
C GLU A 15 -21.14 4.08 -10.66
N GLN A 16 -21.55 4.77 -9.59
CA GLN A 16 -20.71 4.93 -8.39
C GLN A 16 -20.46 3.59 -7.68
N LYS A 17 -21.46 2.72 -7.60
CA LYS A 17 -21.34 1.39 -6.98
C LYS A 17 -20.46 0.48 -7.84
N ALA A 18 -20.61 0.52 -9.17
CA ALA A 18 -19.74 -0.20 -10.09
C ALA A 18 -18.29 0.28 -10.02
N ARG A 19 -18.04 1.59 -10.04
CA ARG A 19 -16.68 2.15 -9.86
C ARG A 19 -16.07 1.76 -8.52
N LYS A 20 -16.85 1.78 -7.43
CA LYS A 20 -16.39 1.33 -6.10
C LYS A 20 -16.09 -0.17 -6.08
N THR A 21 -16.94 -1.03 -6.63
CA THR A 21 -16.70 -2.48 -6.67
C THR A 21 -15.52 -2.84 -7.56
N THR A 22 -15.37 -2.20 -8.72
CA THR A 22 -14.21 -2.37 -9.60
C THR A 22 -12.93 -1.86 -8.94
N ALA A 23 -12.97 -0.73 -8.22
CA ALA A 23 -11.82 -0.24 -7.47
C ALA A 23 -11.43 -1.19 -6.32
N ILE A 24 -12.40 -1.81 -5.63
CA ILE A 24 -12.10 -2.81 -4.59
C ILE A 24 -11.47 -4.06 -5.18
N ILE A 25 -12.02 -4.58 -6.28
CA ILE A 25 -11.45 -5.75 -6.97
C ILE A 25 -10.07 -5.40 -7.52
N ALA A 26 -9.89 -4.22 -8.10
CA ALA A 26 -8.61 -3.76 -8.60
C ALA A 26 -7.60 -3.59 -7.47
N VAL A 27 -7.95 -2.98 -6.33
CA VAL A 27 -7.05 -2.84 -5.17
C VAL A 27 -6.73 -4.20 -4.56
N VAL A 28 -7.71 -5.08 -4.38
CA VAL A 28 -7.47 -6.44 -3.87
C VAL A 28 -6.60 -7.22 -4.86
N PHE A 29 -6.87 -7.15 -6.15
CA PHE A 29 -6.08 -7.80 -7.20
C PHE A 29 -4.67 -7.23 -7.28
N ALA A 30 -4.52 -5.91 -7.24
CA ALA A 30 -3.27 -5.19 -7.27
C ALA A 30 -2.45 -5.54 -6.02
N VAL A 31 -3.02 -5.47 -4.82
CA VAL A 31 -2.35 -5.93 -3.60
C VAL A 31 -1.99 -7.41 -3.71
N SER A 32 -2.86 -8.26 -4.25
CA SER A 32 -2.58 -9.70 -4.44
C SER A 32 -1.43 -9.95 -5.42
N VAL A 33 -1.41 -9.25 -6.55
CA VAL A 33 -0.37 -9.37 -7.59
C VAL A 33 0.95 -8.81 -7.08
N GLY A 34 0.94 -7.64 -6.43
CA GLY A 34 2.14 -7.04 -5.86
C GLY A 34 2.76 -7.92 -4.78
N LEU A 35 1.92 -8.56 -3.95
CA LEU A 35 2.36 -9.47 -2.90
C LEU A 35 2.83 -10.81 -3.45
N LEU A 36 2.17 -11.36 -4.48
CA LEU A 36 2.63 -12.54 -5.21
C LEU A 36 3.96 -12.28 -5.95
N ALA A 37 4.15 -11.09 -6.52
CA ALA A 37 5.38 -10.71 -7.22
C ALA A 37 6.56 -10.52 -6.26
N SER A 38 6.35 -9.82 -5.14
CA SER A 38 7.40 -9.59 -4.14
C SER A 38 7.77 -10.87 -3.38
N VAL A 39 6.79 -11.73 -3.05
CA VAL A 39 7.09 -13.05 -2.48
C VAL A 39 7.67 -14.00 -3.51
N GLY A 40 7.20 -13.97 -4.77
CA GLY A 40 7.78 -14.73 -5.87
C GLY A 40 9.25 -14.38 -6.09
N ALA A 41 9.61 -13.10 -6.04
CA ALA A 41 11.00 -12.64 -6.14
C ALA A 41 11.86 -13.10 -4.95
N GLY A 42 11.34 -12.97 -3.72
CA GLY A 42 12.05 -13.41 -2.51
C GLY A 42 12.25 -14.92 -2.45
N ALA A 43 11.20 -15.70 -2.75
CA ALA A 43 11.25 -17.16 -2.81
C ALA A 43 12.15 -17.65 -3.95
N SER A 44 12.13 -16.98 -5.12
CA SER A 44 13.02 -17.32 -6.24
C SER A 44 14.48 -17.04 -5.89
N TYR A 45 14.77 -15.91 -5.23
CA TYR A 45 16.13 -15.58 -4.78
C TYR A 45 16.65 -16.59 -3.74
N ARG A 46 15.82 -16.98 -2.77
CA ARG A 46 16.18 -17.96 -1.74
C ARG A 46 16.25 -19.38 -2.30
N ALA A 47 15.36 -19.77 -3.20
CA ALA A 47 15.44 -21.04 -3.92
C ALA A 47 16.73 -21.16 -4.74
N ALA A 48 17.12 -20.09 -5.43
CA ALA A 48 18.37 -20.05 -6.18
C ALA A 48 19.61 -20.09 -5.26
N ALA A 49 19.54 -19.49 -4.08
CA ALA A 49 20.65 -19.44 -3.12
C ALA A 49 20.73 -20.68 -2.20
N GLN A 50 19.62 -21.34 -1.91
CA GLN A 50 19.48 -22.39 -0.87
C GLN A 50 18.91 -23.72 -1.40
N GLY A 51 18.57 -23.81 -2.68
CA GLY A 51 18.16 -25.07 -3.34
C GLY A 51 16.75 -25.58 -2.98
N THR A 52 15.87 -24.70 -2.49
CA THR A 52 14.49 -25.04 -2.10
C THR A 52 13.49 -24.84 -3.24
N ASN A 53 12.29 -25.46 -3.15
CA ASN A 53 11.25 -25.37 -4.19
C ASN A 53 10.28 -24.19 -3.95
N VAL A 54 10.21 -23.26 -4.91
CA VAL A 54 9.41 -22.02 -4.86
C VAL A 54 7.92 -22.26 -4.54
N LEU A 55 7.33 -23.36 -5.05
CA LEU A 55 5.90 -23.66 -4.84
C LEU A 55 5.53 -23.95 -3.38
N TYR A 56 6.44 -24.52 -2.58
CA TYR A 56 6.13 -24.91 -1.19
C TYR A 56 6.08 -23.69 -0.26
N GLU A 57 6.87 -22.67 -0.56
CA GLU A 57 6.98 -21.45 0.24
C GLU A 57 5.83 -20.46 -0.04
N VAL A 58 5.46 -20.32 -1.33
CA VAL A 58 4.30 -19.50 -1.74
C VAL A 58 2.98 -20.07 -1.20
N GLY A 59 2.85 -21.40 -1.13
CA GLY A 59 1.65 -22.08 -0.64
C GLY A 59 1.37 -21.91 0.85
N ASN A 60 2.35 -21.51 1.67
CA ASN A 60 2.25 -21.44 3.12
C ASN A 60 2.27 -20.02 3.69
N LEU A 61 2.03 -19.01 2.84
CA LEU A 61 1.98 -17.61 3.26
C LEU A 61 0.67 -17.30 4.00
N PRO A 62 0.73 -16.72 5.23
CA PRO A 62 -0.47 -16.32 5.97
C PRO A 62 -1.38 -15.41 5.14
N ILE A 63 -0.81 -14.47 4.39
CA ILE A 63 -1.55 -13.52 3.56
C ILE A 63 -2.33 -14.20 2.41
N LEU A 64 -1.87 -15.34 1.90
CA LEU A 64 -2.60 -16.04 0.84
C LEU A 64 -3.94 -16.57 1.35
N GLY A 65 -4.00 -16.99 2.61
CA GLY A 65 -5.26 -17.36 3.28
C GLY A 65 -6.21 -16.18 3.38
N ASP A 66 -5.70 -15.00 3.78
CA ASP A 66 -6.49 -13.78 3.89
C ASP A 66 -7.00 -13.28 2.54
N ILE A 67 -6.16 -13.30 1.50
CA ILE A 67 -6.54 -12.96 0.11
C ILE A 67 -7.57 -13.95 -0.43
N ARG A 68 -7.39 -15.26 -0.23
CA ARG A 68 -8.35 -16.29 -0.68
C ARG A 68 -9.71 -16.09 -0.02
N ARG A 69 -9.72 -15.74 1.28
CA ARG A 69 -10.92 -15.39 2.03
C ARG A 69 -11.57 -14.11 1.51
N LEU A 70 -10.79 -13.08 1.16
CA LEU A 70 -11.27 -11.85 0.54
C LEU A 70 -11.89 -12.08 -0.84
N ALA A 71 -11.22 -12.85 -1.69
CA ALA A 71 -11.60 -13.06 -3.09
C ALA A 71 -12.77 -14.05 -3.25
N TRP A 72 -12.82 -15.09 -2.41
CA TRP A 72 -13.74 -16.21 -2.60
C TRP A 72 -14.58 -16.57 -1.38
N GLY A 73 -14.41 -15.89 -0.23
CA GLY A 73 -15.24 -16.09 0.96
C GLY A 73 -15.34 -17.56 1.40
N SER A 74 -14.25 -18.14 1.88
CA SER A 74 -14.26 -19.55 2.33
C SER A 74 -14.85 -19.71 3.74
N GLU A 75 -15.84 -20.60 3.88
CA GLU A 75 -16.47 -21.11 5.11
C GLU A 75 -15.57 -22.01 5.97
N ASP A 76 -14.24 -21.95 5.85
CA ASP A 76 -13.38 -22.85 6.62
C ASP A 76 -13.22 -22.38 8.07
N SER A 77 -13.92 -23.10 8.94
CA SER A 77 -13.88 -23.05 10.39
C SER A 77 -12.49 -23.39 10.92
N GLY A 78 -11.62 -22.39 10.99
CA GLY A 78 -10.34 -22.42 11.69
C GLY A 78 -10.08 -21.04 12.27
N THR A 79 -10.49 -20.82 13.51
CA THR A 79 -10.54 -19.51 14.18
C THR A 79 -9.17 -18.87 14.32
N VAL A 80 -8.80 -18.01 13.36
CA VAL A 80 -8.09 -16.77 13.68
C VAL A 80 -9.17 -15.71 13.81
N ASN A 81 -9.51 -15.37 15.05
CA ASN A 81 -10.47 -14.31 15.36
C ASN A 81 -9.90 -12.99 14.85
N THR A 82 -10.30 -12.56 13.65
CA THR A 82 -10.27 -11.15 13.27
C THR A 82 -11.61 -10.58 13.75
N PRO A 83 -11.72 -10.01 14.98
CA PRO A 83 -13.00 -9.76 15.66
C PRO A 83 -14.04 -8.91 14.91
N ASP A 84 -13.72 -8.31 13.76
CA ASP A 84 -14.56 -7.30 13.13
C ASP A 84 -14.77 -7.46 11.61
N ASN A 85 -14.44 -8.62 10.99
CA ASN A 85 -14.52 -8.81 9.52
C ASN A 85 -13.75 -7.77 8.70
N ARG A 86 -12.80 -7.09 9.34
CA ARG A 86 -11.97 -6.03 8.77
C ARG A 86 -10.52 -6.46 8.74
N ILE A 87 -9.89 -6.18 7.61
CA ILE A 87 -8.46 -6.38 7.40
C ILE A 87 -7.85 -5.01 7.12
N THR A 88 -6.88 -4.62 7.94
CA THR A 88 -6.19 -3.32 7.85
C THR A 88 -4.75 -3.52 7.41
N PHE A 89 -4.37 -2.81 6.35
CA PHE A 89 -3.04 -2.79 5.78
C PHE A 89 -2.38 -1.44 6.09
N LEU A 90 -1.16 -1.47 6.59
CA LEU A 90 -0.25 -0.33 6.53
C LEU A 90 0.58 -0.44 5.25
N ILE A 91 0.59 0.61 4.45
CA ILE A 91 1.37 0.70 3.22
C ILE A 91 2.41 1.80 3.39
N LEU A 92 3.68 1.44 3.26
CA LEU A 92 4.83 2.31 3.38
C LEU A 92 5.54 2.42 2.03
N GLY A 93 5.79 3.64 1.59
CA GLY A 93 6.65 3.93 0.45
C GLY A 93 7.95 4.57 0.93
N VAL A 94 9.08 3.91 0.66
CA VAL A 94 10.43 4.38 1.03
C VAL A 94 11.26 4.70 -0.20
N GLY A 95 12.31 5.52 -0.05
CA GLY A 95 13.23 5.82 -1.16
C GLY A 95 13.95 4.58 -1.68
N GLY A 96 14.42 3.71 -0.77
CA GLY A 96 15.22 2.53 -1.10
C GLY A 96 16.68 2.86 -1.45
N SER A 97 17.47 1.81 -1.71
CA SER A 97 18.91 1.91 -1.96
C SER A 97 19.25 2.92 -3.06
N GLY A 98 20.28 3.74 -2.84
CA GLY A 98 20.70 4.80 -3.77
C GLY A 98 20.06 6.18 -3.52
N HIS A 99 19.07 6.28 -2.64
CA HIS A 99 18.46 7.56 -2.25
C HIS A 99 19.01 8.08 -0.91
N SER A 100 19.04 9.40 -0.74
CA SER A 100 19.29 10.01 0.57
C SER A 100 18.11 9.74 1.50
N GLY A 101 18.38 9.13 2.66
CA GLY A 101 17.32 8.67 3.57
C GLY A 101 16.55 7.46 3.02
N PRO A 102 17.23 6.36 2.65
CA PRO A 102 16.62 5.24 1.92
C PRO A 102 15.47 4.57 2.68
N GLU A 103 15.47 4.68 4.01
CA GLU A 103 14.45 4.09 4.89
C GLU A 103 13.48 5.13 5.46
N LEU A 104 13.47 6.38 4.98
CA LEU A 104 12.41 7.32 5.34
C LEU A 104 11.13 6.95 4.59
N SER A 105 10.01 6.85 5.31
CA SER A 105 8.71 6.55 4.72
C SER A 105 8.03 7.82 4.19
N ASP A 106 8.26 8.14 2.92
CA ASP A 106 7.65 9.30 2.27
C ASP A 106 6.15 9.13 1.99
N THR A 107 5.70 7.87 1.85
CA THR A 107 4.28 7.53 1.77
C THR A 107 3.89 6.66 2.95
N ILE A 108 2.82 7.04 3.64
CA ILE A 108 2.23 6.28 4.75
C ILE A 108 0.72 6.26 4.55
N LEU A 109 0.18 5.10 4.18
CA LEU A 109 -1.25 4.90 3.96
C LEU A 109 -1.77 3.78 4.84
N ILE A 110 -2.96 3.95 5.37
CA ILE A 110 -3.71 2.90 6.05
C ILE A 110 -4.88 2.56 5.16
N ALA A 111 -4.98 1.30 4.73
CA ALA A 111 -6.07 0.81 3.91
C ALA A 111 -6.82 -0.29 4.66
N THR A 112 -8.12 -0.11 4.88
CA THR A 112 -8.96 -1.10 5.56
C THR A 112 -10.01 -1.63 4.61
N VAL A 113 -10.16 -2.95 4.57
CA VAL A 113 -11.21 -3.65 3.83
C VAL A 113 -12.21 -4.22 4.82
N ASP A 114 -13.44 -3.74 4.78
CA ASP A 114 -14.59 -4.30 5.48
C ASP A 114 -15.24 -5.34 4.57
N THR A 115 -15.01 -6.62 4.87
CA THR A 115 -15.43 -7.75 4.03
C THR A 115 -16.92 -8.03 4.11
N LYS A 116 -17.54 -7.66 5.23
CA LYS A 116 -18.97 -7.81 5.46
C LYS A 116 -19.76 -6.74 4.70
N GLU A 117 -19.37 -5.47 4.88
CA GLU A 117 -20.05 -4.33 4.27
C GLU A 117 -19.55 -4.03 2.85
N LYS A 118 -18.51 -4.75 2.39
CA LYS A 118 -17.84 -4.57 1.08
C LYS A 118 -17.40 -3.13 0.85
N ARG A 119 -16.75 -2.54 1.86
CA ARG A 119 -16.24 -1.16 1.82
C ARG A 119 -14.74 -1.14 2.00
N VAL A 120 -14.10 -0.19 1.34
CA VAL A 120 -12.68 0.11 1.54
C VAL A 120 -12.56 1.54 2.03
N GLY A 121 -11.77 1.71 3.09
CA GLY A 121 -11.35 3.00 3.61
C GLY A 121 -9.86 3.17 3.40
N ILE A 122 -9.42 4.34 2.97
CA ILE A 122 -8.01 4.68 2.87
C ILE A 122 -7.78 5.99 3.61
N LEU A 123 -6.76 6.02 4.46
CA LEU A 123 -6.32 7.19 5.20
C LEU A 123 -4.84 7.43 4.92
N SER A 124 -4.51 8.63 4.44
CA SER A 124 -3.12 9.06 4.33
C SER A 124 -2.65 9.70 5.62
N ILE A 125 -1.50 9.26 6.11
CA ILE A 125 -0.80 9.89 7.23
C ILE A 125 0.27 10.82 6.66
N PRO A 126 0.25 12.13 6.98
CA PRO A 126 1.28 13.05 6.52
C PRO A 126 2.67 12.63 7.03
N ARG A 127 3.67 12.53 6.15
CA ARG A 127 5.03 12.07 6.51
C ARG A 127 5.71 12.89 7.62
N ASP A 128 5.34 14.18 7.72
CA ASP A 128 5.88 15.13 8.69
C ASP A 128 5.03 15.21 9.98
N LEU A 129 4.03 14.32 10.16
CA LEU A 129 3.22 14.28 11.37
C LEU A 129 4.13 14.09 12.60
N SER A 130 3.91 14.91 13.62
CA SER A 130 4.68 14.86 14.86
C SER A 130 4.33 13.59 15.65
N PHE A 131 5.34 12.75 15.87
CA PHE A 131 5.24 11.50 16.61
C PHE A 131 6.02 11.61 17.93
N PRO A 132 5.37 11.34 19.09
CA PRO A 132 6.04 11.36 20.38
C PRO A 132 6.98 10.16 20.53
N LEU A 133 8.22 10.43 20.92
CA LEU A 133 9.18 9.43 21.38
C LEU A 133 9.26 9.46 22.91
N ASN A 134 9.71 8.36 23.51
CA ASN A 134 9.97 8.30 24.95
C ASN A 134 10.85 9.45 25.44
N GLY A 135 10.57 9.92 26.66
CA GLY A 135 11.32 11.03 27.28
C GLY A 135 10.91 12.42 26.78
N GLY A 136 9.70 12.58 26.23
CA GLY A 136 9.15 13.89 25.84
C GLY A 136 9.75 14.49 24.57
N ARG A 137 10.42 13.67 23.77
CA ARG A 137 10.97 14.08 22.46
C ARG A 137 9.92 13.85 21.38
N PHE A 138 10.04 14.60 20.27
CA PHE A 138 9.20 14.40 19.10
C PHE A 138 10.07 14.22 17.86
N ILE A 139 9.62 13.35 16.97
CA ILE A 139 10.20 13.14 15.64
C ILE A 139 9.10 13.22 14.59
N LYS A 140 9.47 13.31 13.32
CA LYS A 140 8.54 13.11 12.21
C LYS A 140 8.22 11.62 12.10
N ILE A 141 6.96 11.28 11.85
CA ILE A 141 6.53 9.87 11.76
C ILE A 141 7.28 9.10 10.67
N ASN A 142 7.68 9.76 9.56
CA ASN A 142 8.45 9.11 8.50
C ASN A 142 9.81 8.57 8.93
N ALA A 143 10.36 9.08 10.04
CA ALA A 143 11.64 8.68 10.58
C ALA A 143 11.56 7.41 11.45
N VAL A 144 10.36 6.96 11.84
CA VAL A 144 10.19 5.76 12.67
C VAL A 144 10.78 4.54 11.96
N ASN A 145 10.42 4.30 10.69
CA ASN A 145 10.99 3.19 9.90
C ASN A 145 12.52 3.28 9.85
N ALA A 146 13.07 4.45 9.53
CA ALA A 146 14.52 4.63 9.44
C ALA A 146 15.26 4.37 10.76
N TYR A 147 14.74 4.87 11.88
CA TYR A 147 15.36 4.65 13.19
C TYR A 147 15.29 3.19 13.64
N ALA A 148 14.16 2.54 13.36
CA ALA A 148 13.96 1.13 13.65
C ALA A 148 14.85 0.26 12.76
N GLU A 149 14.95 0.50 11.44
CA GLU A 149 15.91 -0.22 10.58
C GLU A 149 17.37 -0.02 11.02
N GLN A 150 17.71 1.16 11.55
CA GLN A 150 19.04 1.44 12.07
C GLN A 150 19.34 0.68 13.37
N SER A 151 18.36 0.58 14.26
CA SER A 151 18.52 -0.07 15.59
C SER A 151 18.32 -1.59 15.53
N HIS A 152 17.34 -2.02 14.75
CA HIS A 152 16.87 -3.39 14.56
C HIS A 152 16.63 -3.67 13.06
N PRO A 153 17.69 -3.97 12.29
CA PRO A 153 17.58 -4.19 10.85
C PRO A 153 16.52 -5.26 10.50
N GLY A 154 15.61 -4.92 9.60
CA GLY A 154 14.49 -5.75 9.17
C GLY A 154 13.18 -5.53 9.94
N GLU A 155 13.20 -4.73 11.01
CA GLU A 155 12.03 -4.51 11.86
C GLU A 155 11.33 -3.16 11.61
N GLY A 156 11.86 -2.30 10.73
CA GLY A 156 11.38 -0.93 10.57
C GLY A 156 9.91 -0.79 10.19
N ALA A 157 9.45 -1.64 9.27
CA ALA A 157 8.06 -1.68 8.86
C ALA A 157 7.13 -2.10 10.01
N ARG A 158 7.57 -3.06 10.84
CA ARG A 158 6.81 -3.57 11.98
C ARG A 158 6.74 -2.53 13.09
N GLU A 159 7.86 -1.93 13.47
CA GLU A 159 7.87 -0.87 14.50
C GLU A 159 7.08 0.38 14.05
N THR A 160 7.06 0.68 12.75
CA THR A 160 6.18 1.75 12.22
C THR A 160 4.70 1.39 12.36
N ALA A 161 4.33 0.11 12.20
CA ALA A 161 2.98 -0.34 12.47
C ALA A 161 2.63 -0.19 13.94
N ASP A 162 3.46 -0.71 14.85
CA ASP A 162 3.26 -0.59 16.30
C ASP A 162 3.07 0.89 16.71
N ALA A 163 3.90 1.79 16.18
CA ALA A 163 3.80 3.23 16.42
C ALA A 163 2.47 3.85 15.95
N ILE A 164 1.94 3.40 14.81
CA ILE A 164 0.66 3.88 14.27
C ILE A 164 -0.52 3.27 15.01
N GLU A 165 -0.43 1.99 15.39
CA GLU A 165 -1.42 1.33 16.25
C GLU A 165 -1.57 2.08 17.57
N ASP A 166 -0.44 2.44 18.21
CA ASP A 166 -0.42 3.22 19.45
C ASP A 166 -1.00 4.64 19.24
N LEU A 167 -0.61 5.32 18.16
CA LEU A 167 -1.03 6.69 17.89
C LEU A 167 -2.54 6.80 17.60
N LEU A 168 -3.10 5.84 16.86
CA LEU A 168 -4.48 5.89 16.37
C LEU A 168 -5.43 4.95 17.12
N SER A 169 -4.90 4.10 18.01
CA SER A 169 -5.65 3.05 18.71
C SER A 169 -6.42 2.14 17.73
N ILE A 170 -5.75 1.73 16.65
CA ILE A 170 -6.28 0.81 15.64
C ILE A 170 -5.43 -0.46 15.57
N ARG A 171 -5.98 -1.53 14.99
CA ARG A 171 -5.21 -2.73 14.65
C ARG A 171 -4.75 -2.67 13.19
N ILE A 172 -3.49 -3.00 12.95
CA ILE A 172 -2.87 -3.23 11.64
C ILE A 172 -2.62 -4.73 11.50
N ASP A 173 -3.21 -5.36 10.49
CA ASP A 173 -3.07 -6.80 10.24
C ASP A 173 -1.83 -7.13 9.41
N HIS A 174 -1.52 -6.27 8.46
CA HIS A 174 -0.44 -6.49 7.51
C HIS A 174 0.29 -5.19 7.20
N VAL A 175 1.58 -5.31 6.93
CA VAL A 175 2.41 -4.19 6.48
C VAL A 175 2.97 -4.51 5.10
N ILE A 176 2.90 -3.55 4.20
CA ILE A 176 3.47 -3.63 2.87
C ILE A 176 4.44 -2.47 2.72
N LYS A 177 5.72 -2.77 2.47
CA LYS A 177 6.77 -1.77 2.26
C LYS A 177 7.26 -1.85 0.81
N PHE A 178 7.12 -0.77 0.05
CA PHE A 178 7.63 -0.65 -1.31
C PHE A 178 8.74 0.40 -1.37
N ASN A 179 9.74 0.18 -2.23
CA ASN A 179 10.61 1.24 -2.72
C ASN A 179 10.13 1.74 -4.09
N PHE A 180 10.70 2.83 -4.60
CA PHE A 180 10.33 3.37 -5.91
C PHE A 180 10.39 2.34 -7.04
N LYS A 181 11.45 1.52 -7.09
CA LYS A 181 11.62 0.51 -8.12
C LYS A 181 10.51 -0.55 -8.08
N ALA A 182 10.20 -1.06 -6.89
CA ALA A 182 9.14 -2.04 -6.69
C ALA A 182 7.76 -1.48 -7.04
N PHE A 183 7.54 -0.18 -6.80
CA PHE A 183 6.31 0.49 -7.21
C PHE A 183 6.21 0.62 -8.73
N GLU A 184 7.28 1.02 -9.43
CA GLU A 184 7.32 1.07 -10.89
C GLU A 184 7.05 -0.31 -11.52
N ASP A 185 7.78 -1.34 -11.08
CA ASP A 185 7.59 -2.72 -11.57
C ASP A 185 6.15 -3.21 -11.37
N PHE A 186 5.53 -2.80 -10.27
CA PHE A 186 4.16 -3.13 -9.96
C PHE A 186 3.15 -2.46 -10.91
N ILE A 187 3.32 -1.16 -11.18
CA ILE A 187 2.47 -0.44 -12.13
C ILE A 187 2.62 -1.03 -13.55
N ASP A 188 3.85 -1.33 -13.96
CA ASP A 188 4.13 -1.93 -15.26
C ASP A 188 3.50 -3.33 -15.39
N ALA A 189 3.58 -4.15 -14.34
CA ALA A 189 2.93 -5.46 -14.31
C ALA A 189 1.41 -5.39 -14.41
N MET A 190 0.79 -4.29 -13.96
CA MET A 190 -0.65 -4.04 -14.13
C MET A 190 -1.01 -3.48 -15.52
N GLY A 191 -0.03 -3.15 -16.36
CA GLY A 191 -0.26 -2.53 -17.67
C GLY A 191 -0.46 -1.02 -17.59
N GLY A 192 0.03 -0.37 -16.52
CA GLY A 192 -0.16 1.05 -16.25
C GLY A 192 -1.44 1.36 -15.47
N VAL A 193 -1.62 2.64 -15.16
CA VAL A 193 -2.82 3.17 -14.47
C VAL A 193 -3.30 4.43 -15.16
N GLU A 194 -4.62 4.58 -15.29
CA GLU A 194 -5.25 5.82 -15.75
C GLU A 194 -5.52 6.73 -14.55
N VAL A 195 -5.07 7.98 -14.62
CA VAL A 195 -5.25 8.99 -13.57
C VAL A 195 -5.95 10.20 -14.16
N ASP A 196 -7.00 10.65 -13.50
CA ASP A 196 -7.68 11.90 -13.85
C ASP A 196 -6.95 13.08 -13.20
N VAL A 197 -6.36 13.94 -14.02
CA VAL A 197 -5.59 15.11 -13.58
C VAL A 197 -6.46 16.35 -13.69
N GLU A 198 -7.19 16.66 -12.60
CA GLU A 198 -8.13 17.80 -12.59
C GLU A 198 -7.47 19.15 -12.93
N ARG A 199 -6.20 19.31 -12.57
CA ARG A 199 -5.41 20.52 -12.82
C ARG A 199 -4.08 20.14 -13.44
N SER A 200 -3.94 20.44 -14.73
CA SER A 200 -2.69 20.24 -15.45
C SER A 200 -1.54 20.99 -14.79
N PHE A 201 -0.36 20.39 -14.77
CA PHE A 201 0.85 21.04 -14.31
C PHE A 201 2.07 20.54 -15.10
N THR A 202 3.11 21.35 -15.13
CA THR A 202 4.39 21.00 -15.74
C THR A 202 5.48 21.14 -14.69
N ASP A 203 6.15 20.04 -14.41
CA ASP A 203 7.40 20.05 -13.66
C ASP A 203 8.57 20.17 -14.66
N ARG A 204 9.35 21.23 -14.53
CA ARG A 204 10.52 21.48 -15.40
C ARG A 204 11.81 20.88 -14.85
N GLU A 205 11.79 20.50 -13.57
CA GLU A 205 12.92 20.00 -12.81
C GLU A 205 12.54 18.64 -12.21
N TYR A 206 11.92 17.77 -13.01
CA TYR A 206 11.63 16.41 -12.56
C TYR A 206 12.91 15.58 -12.59
N PRO A 207 13.36 14.99 -11.47
CA PRO A 207 14.65 14.31 -11.41
C PRO A 207 14.66 13.03 -12.26
N THR A 208 15.81 12.74 -12.86
CA THR A 208 16.10 11.47 -13.53
C THR A 208 17.09 10.65 -12.70
N TRP A 209 17.17 9.35 -12.97
CA TRP A 209 18.08 8.42 -12.28
C TRP A 209 19.58 8.76 -12.44
N ASP A 210 19.94 9.59 -13.41
CA ASP A 210 21.31 10.04 -13.68
C ASP A 210 21.64 11.43 -13.09
N ASP A 211 20.92 11.83 -12.03
CA ASP A 211 21.05 13.13 -11.34
C ASP A 211 20.86 14.34 -12.27
N LYS A 212 20.09 14.17 -13.35
CA LYS A 212 19.67 15.24 -14.25
C LYS A 212 18.19 15.55 -14.04
N TRP A 213 17.67 16.42 -14.90
CA TRP A 213 16.31 16.90 -14.86
C TRP A 213 15.66 16.73 -16.23
N GLN A 214 14.37 16.40 -16.21
CA GLN A 214 13.52 16.34 -17.39
C GLN A 214 12.24 17.15 -17.17
N VAL A 215 11.61 17.56 -18.27
CA VAL A 215 10.32 18.24 -18.22
C VAL A 215 9.21 17.19 -18.30
N VAL A 216 8.40 17.08 -17.25
CA VAL A 216 7.21 16.23 -17.21
C VAL A 216 5.97 17.11 -17.17
N SER A 217 4.97 16.79 -17.99
CA SER A 217 3.70 17.52 -17.99
C SER A 217 2.54 16.56 -17.85
N PHE A 218 1.69 16.83 -16.86
CA PHE A 218 0.43 16.16 -16.64
C PHE A 218 -0.66 17.07 -17.21
N LYS A 219 -1.44 16.54 -18.15
CA LYS A 219 -2.43 17.29 -18.93
C LYS A 219 -3.82 16.73 -18.72
#